data_AF-A0A7S0WPI3-F1
#
_entry.id   AF-A0A7S0WPI3-F1
#
_cell.length_a   1.000
_cell.length_b   1.000
_cell.length_c   1.000
_cell.angle_alpha   90.00
_cell.angle_beta   90.00
_cell.angle_gamma   90.00
#
_symmetry.space_group_name_H-M   'P 1'
#
loop_
_entity.id
_entity.type
_entity.pdbx_description
1 polymer ?
#
loop_
_entity_poly.entity_id
_entity_poly.type
_entity_poly.pdbx_seq_one_letter_code
_entity_poly.pdbx_strand_id
1 'polypeptide(L)'
;RLLCPDEDKERGNYKLAEAALAKTLAEACSVKNSSAADKLLNYKKWPVGGGTFHESAYEHLYRTHCGLPEPKNEPGNLVRAMALTVTELSAMLDELASAERSGQGKAAVLRRLGLATTPT
;
A
#
# COMPACT_ATOMS: atom_id res chain seq x y z
N ARG A 1 15.86 -4.78 -10.82
CA ARG A 1 14.87 -5.13 -9.77
C ARG A 1 13.70 -4.16 -9.61
N LEU A 2 13.89 -2.84 -9.52
CA LEU A 2 12.73 -1.91 -9.48
C LEU A 2 12.25 -1.49 -10.89
N LEU A 3 13.17 -1.24 -11.82
CA LEU A 3 12.84 -0.90 -13.21
C LEU A 3 12.36 -2.10 -14.04
N CYS A 4 12.94 -3.27 -13.76
CA CYS A 4 12.52 -4.54 -14.32
C CYS A 4 12.17 -5.48 -13.16
N PRO A 5 10.93 -5.42 -12.62
CA PRO A 5 10.51 -6.26 -11.51
C PRO A 5 10.37 -7.73 -11.90
N ASP A 6 10.05 -8.02 -13.16
CA ASP A 6 9.89 -9.40 -13.66
C ASP A 6 11.22 -10.19 -13.70
N GLU A 7 12.36 -9.50 -13.68
CA GLU A 7 13.69 -10.10 -13.66
C GLU A 7 14.26 -10.28 -12.24
N ASP A 8 13.54 -9.81 -11.20
CA ASP A 8 13.98 -9.96 -9.81
C ASP A 8 13.75 -11.40 -9.32
N LYS A 9 14.82 -12.20 -9.36
CA LYS A 9 14.81 -13.59 -8.88
C LYS A 9 15.11 -13.73 -7.39
N GLU A 10 15.59 -12.66 -6.73
CA GLU A 10 16.05 -12.71 -5.34
C GLU A 10 14.88 -12.52 -4.36
N ARG A 11 13.99 -11.58 -4.67
CA ARG A 11 12.92 -11.16 -3.75
C ARG A 11 11.75 -12.14 -3.65
N GLY A 12 11.67 -13.12 -4.56
CA GLY A 12 10.60 -14.11 -4.59
C GLY A 12 9.21 -13.49 -4.85
N ASN A 13 8.16 -14.28 -4.65
CA ASN A 13 6.78 -13.82 -4.89
C ASN A 13 6.19 -13.18 -3.62
N TYR A 14 5.72 -11.94 -3.72
CA TYR A 14 5.03 -11.24 -2.63
C TYR A 14 3.73 -11.93 -2.16
N LYS A 15 3.17 -12.87 -2.93
CA LYS A 15 1.93 -13.60 -2.66
C LYS A 15 0.75 -12.64 -2.39
N LEU A 16 0.67 -11.55 -3.16
CA LEU A 16 -0.35 -10.50 -3.05
C LEU A 16 -1.21 -10.50 -4.32
N ALA A 17 -2.28 -11.28 -4.33
CA ALA A 17 -3.33 -11.15 -5.35
C ALA A 17 -4.10 -9.84 -5.13
N GLU A 18 -4.68 -9.26 -6.19
CA GLU A 18 -5.40 -7.96 -6.13
C GLU A 18 -6.42 -7.87 -4.99
N ALA A 19 -7.22 -8.92 -4.79
CA ALA A 19 -8.20 -8.95 -3.71
C ALA A 19 -7.57 -8.97 -2.30
N ALA A 20 -6.43 -9.65 -2.14
CA ALA A 20 -5.68 -9.65 -0.90
C ALA A 20 -5.01 -8.28 -0.70
N LEU A 21 -4.43 -7.71 -1.75
CA LEU A 21 -3.82 -6.39 -1.74
C LEU A 21 -4.84 -5.30 -1.39
N ALA A 22 -6.04 -5.33 -1.96
CA ALA A 22 -7.11 -4.38 -1.65
C ALA A 22 -7.47 -4.37 -0.15
N LYS A 23 -7.61 -5.56 0.45
CA LYS A 23 -7.89 -5.70 1.89
C LYS A 23 -6.74 -5.17 2.73
N THR A 24 -5.50 -5.54 2.37
CA THR A 24 -4.30 -5.11 3.09
C THR A 24 -4.09 -3.60 2.98
N LEU A 25 -4.37 -2.99 1.83
CA LEU A 25 -4.32 -1.53 1.64
C LEU A 25 -5.41 -0.80 2.43
N ALA A 26 -6.64 -1.32 2.43
CA ALA A 26 -7.70 -0.76 3.25
C ALA A 26 -7.37 -0.81 4.75
N GLU A 27 -6.72 -1.88 5.20
CA GLU A 27 -6.21 -2.00 6.57
C GLU A 27 -5.05 -1.02 6.84
N ALA A 28 -4.09 -0.91 5.92
CA ALA A 28 -2.97 0.03 6.00
C ALA A 28 -3.43 1.50 6.08
N CYS A 29 -4.55 1.82 5.43
CA CYS A 29 -5.12 3.17 5.41
C CYS A 29 -6.29 3.35 6.39
N SER A 30 -6.44 2.44 7.36
CA SER A 30 -7.45 2.53 8.44
C SER A 30 -8.90 2.70 7.95
N VAL A 31 -9.22 2.19 6.77
CA VAL A 31 -10.56 2.28 6.13
C VAL A 31 -11.14 0.90 5.84
N LYS A 32 -10.78 -0.08 6.65
CA LYS A 32 -11.36 -1.42 6.62
C LYS A 32 -12.88 -1.33 6.75
N ASN A 33 -13.60 -2.04 5.87
CA ASN A 33 -15.08 -2.03 5.77
C ASN A 33 -15.71 -0.70 5.32
N SER A 34 -14.94 0.22 4.72
CA SER A 34 -15.48 1.44 4.13
C SER A 34 -15.96 1.23 2.68
N SER A 35 -16.76 2.17 2.17
CA SER A 35 -17.11 2.22 0.75
C SER A 35 -15.86 2.30 -0.15
N ALA A 36 -14.78 2.95 0.29
CA ALA A 36 -13.52 3.00 -0.45
C ALA A 36 -12.87 1.63 -0.59
N ALA A 37 -12.86 0.84 0.49
CA ALA A 37 -12.36 -0.54 0.47
C ALA A 37 -13.19 -1.43 -0.46
N ASP A 38 -14.52 -1.29 -0.43
CA ASP A 38 -15.42 -2.04 -1.31
C ASP A 38 -15.26 -1.67 -2.78
N LYS A 39 -15.07 -0.38 -3.08
CA LYS A 39 -14.80 0.10 -4.44
C LYS A 39 -13.49 -0.46 -4.98
N LEU A 40 -12.42 -0.46 -4.19
CA LEU A 40 -11.16 -1.05 -4.62
C LEU A 40 -11.25 -2.58 -4.81
N LEU A 41 -11.94 -3.28 -3.90
CA LEU A 41 -12.15 -4.72 -4.03
C LEU A 41 -12.94 -5.08 -5.31
N ASN A 42 -13.82 -4.18 -5.73
CA ASN A 42 -14.63 -4.31 -6.93
C ASN A 42 -14.21 -3.35 -8.05
N TYR A 43 -12.91 -3.04 -8.18
CA TYR A 43 -12.44 -1.98 -9.10
C TYR A 43 -12.87 -2.20 -10.56
N LYS A 44 -13.02 -3.46 -11.01
CA LYS A 44 -13.51 -3.80 -12.36
C LYS A 44 -14.97 -3.41 -12.59
N LYS A 45 -15.78 -3.27 -11.53
CA LYS A 45 -17.19 -2.81 -11.61
C LYS A 45 -17.30 -1.29 -11.57
N TRP A 46 -16.33 -0.62 -10.96
CA TRP A 46 -16.29 0.83 -10.78
C TRP A 46 -14.94 1.38 -11.25
N PRO A 47 -14.62 1.24 -12.55
CA PRO A 47 -13.31 1.63 -13.05
C PRO A 47 -13.11 3.15 -12.91
N VAL A 48 -11.93 3.54 -12.46
CA VAL A 48 -11.43 4.91 -12.52
C VAL A 48 -10.33 4.96 -13.57
N GLY A 49 -10.32 6.00 -14.42
CA GLY A 49 -9.27 6.15 -15.44
C GLY A 49 -9.26 5.00 -16.44
N GLY A 50 -8.07 4.40 -16.64
CA GLY A 50 -7.87 3.22 -17.49
C GLY A 50 -8.42 1.91 -16.93
N GLY A 51 -9.07 1.93 -15.77
CA GLY A 51 -9.72 0.75 -15.17
C GLY A 51 -8.74 -0.25 -14.58
N THR A 52 -7.50 0.19 -14.31
CA THR A 52 -6.48 -0.65 -13.67
C THR A 52 -6.61 -0.61 -12.14
N PHE A 53 -6.05 -1.63 -11.49
CA PHE A 53 -6.07 -1.71 -10.03
C PHE A 53 -5.34 -0.53 -9.35
N HIS A 54 -4.18 -0.12 -9.89
CA HIS A 54 -3.36 0.93 -9.28
C HIS A 54 -4.02 2.31 -9.35
N GLU A 55 -4.65 2.66 -10.47
CA GLU A 55 -5.44 3.89 -10.61
C GLU A 55 -6.61 3.92 -9.61
N SER A 56 -7.30 2.79 -9.47
CA SER A 56 -8.43 2.67 -8.54
C SER A 56 -7.96 2.74 -7.08
N ALA A 57 -6.80 2.15 -6.76
CA ALA A 57 -6.20 2.26 -5.43
C ALA A 57 -5.79 3.71 -5.12
N TYR A 58 -5.24 4.42 -6.11
CA TYR A 58 -4.90 5.83 -5.97
C TYR A 58 -6.12 6.68 -5.65
N GLU A 59 -7.16 6.60 -6.50
CA GLU A 59 -8.33 7.47 -6.37
C GLU A 59 -9.18 7.13 -5.14
N HIS A 60 -9.34 5.85 -4.82
CA HIS A 60 -10.23 5.45 -3.72
C HIS A 60 -9.55 5.36 -2.37
N LEU A 61 -8.25 5.09 -2.30
CA LEU A 61 -7.52 4.97 -1.02
C LEU A 61 -6.46 6.05 -0.85
N TYR A 62 -5.46 6.10 -1.72
CA TYR A 62 -4.26 6.90 -1.44
C TYR A 62 -4.50 8.40 -1.40
N ARG A 63 -5.36 8.91 -2.30
CA ARG A 63 -5.66 10.34 -2.39
C ARG A 63 -6.35 10.90 -1.13
N THR A 64 -7.14 10.08 -0.44
CA THR A 64 -8.07 10.56 0.60
C THR A 64 -7.84 9.94 1.97
N HIS A 65 -7.28 8.73 2.04
CA HIS A 65 -7.28 7.92 3.26
C HIS A 65 -5.89 7.44 3.70
N CYS A 66 -4.94 7.31 2.79
CA CYS A 66 -3.58 6.90 3.13
C CYS A 66 -2.68 8.12 3.42
N GLY A 67 -1.71 7.98 4.32
CA GLY A 67 -0.78 9.07 4.67
C GLY A 67 -1.17 9.89 5.92
N LEU A 68 -2.32 9.59 6.54
CA LEU A 68 -2.72 10.23 7.79
C LEU A 68 -2.14 9.45 8.99
N PRO A 69 -1.48 10.12 9.96
CA PRO A 69 -1.14 9.47 11.22
C PRO A 69 -2.42 8.94 11.89
N GLU A 70 -2.32 7.78 12.56
CA GLU A 70 -3.45 7.27 13.34
C GLU A 70 -3.91 8.34 14.34
N PRO A 71 -5.21 8.50 14.61
CA PRO A 71 -5.70 9.41 15.65
C PRO A 71 -5.46 8.81 17.05
N LYS A 72 -4.21 8.43 17.35
CA LYS A 72 -3.75 8.06 18.68
C LYS A 72 -2.85 9.19 19.20
N ASN A 73 -3.49 10.20 19.78
CA ASN A 73 -2.97 11.11 20.82
C ASN A 73 -1.45 11.34 20.90
N GLU A 74 -0.78 11.75 19.81
CA GLU A 74 0.55 12.35 19.89
C GLU A 74 0.56 13.65 19.08
N PRO A 75 0.52 14.83 19.75
CA PRO A 75 0.61 16.11 19.07
C PRO A 75 2.06 16.32 18.64
N GLY A 76 2.39 16.01 17.38
CA GLY A 76 3.69 16.38 16.83
C GLY A 76 4.20 15.67 15.58
N ASN A 77 3.73 14.45 15.25
CA ASN A 77 4.27 13.72 14.11
C ASN A 77 3.42 13.88 12.85
N LEU A 78 3.50 15.07 12.23
CA LEU A 78 3.32 15.18 10.79
C LEU A 78 4.42 14.34 10.15
N VAL A 79 4.09 13.12 9.70
CA VAL A 79 5.02 12.29 8.93
C VAL A 79 5.26 13.01 7.61
N ARG A 80 6.28 13.87 7.61
CA ARG A 80 6.84 14.49 6.42
C ARG A 80 7.28 13.32 5.54
N ALA A 81 6.82 13.28 4.27
CA ALA A 81 7.28 12.29 3.31
C ALA A 81 8.80 12.21 3.39
N MET A 82 9.32 11.18 4.04
CA MET A 82 10.76 10.98 4.15
C MET A 82 11.20 10.66 2.74
N ALA A 83 12.17 11.40 2.19
CA ALA A 83 12.73 11.10 0.89
C ALA A 83 13.37 9.72 0.94
N LEU A 84 12.58 8.71 0.61
CA LEU A 84 12.94 7.31 0.75
C LEU A 84 14.05 7.01 -0.24
N THR A 85 15.18 6.53 0.26
CA THR A 85 16.26 6.09 -0.63
C THR A 85 15.86 4.80 -1.33
N VAL A 86 16.47 4.52 -2.48
CA VAL A 86 16.27 3.28 -3.24
C VAL A 86 16.62 2.04 -2.39
N THR A 87 17.59 2.18 -1.49
CA THR A 87 18.01 1.12 -0.57
C THR A 87 16.94 0.83 0.48
N GLU A 88 16.36 1.87 1.09
CA GLU A 88 15.28 1.72 2.08
C GLU A 88 14.00 1.17 1.44
N LEU A 89 13.65 1.65 0.24
CA LEU A 89 12.55 1.09 -0.55
C LEU A 89 12.76 -0.40 -0.81
N SER A 90 13.98 -0.76 -1.23
CA SER A 90 14.30 -2.14 -1.48
C SER A 90 14.19 -3.01 -0.23
N ALA A 91 14.72 -2.55 0.90
CA ALA A 91 14.65 -3.27 2.16
C ALA A 91 13.21 -3.49 2.63
N MET A 92 12.34 -2.50 2.49
CA MET A 92 10.90 -2.66 2.81
C MET A 92 10.19 -3.62 1.86
N LEU A 93 10.57 -3.68 0.59
CA LEU A 93 10.03 -4.67 -0.33
C LEU A 93 10.53 -6.09 0.00
N ASP A 94 11.77 -6.24 0.45
CA ASP A 94 12.30 -7.50 0.97
C ASP A 94 11.55 -7.93 2.26
N GLU A 95 11.23 -6.97 3.15
CA GLU A 95 10.38 -7.18 4.33
C GLU A 95 8.96 -7.60 3.93
N LEU A 96 8.37 -6.98 2.91
CA LEU A 96 7.05 -7.32 2.40
C LEU A 96 6.99 -8.76 1.82
N ALA A 97 8.07 -9.18 1.16
CA ALA A 97 8.16 -10.51 0.57
C ALA A 97 8.37 -11.61 1.63
N SER A 98 9.10 -11.30 2.70
CA SER A 98 9.38 -12.21 3.83
C SER A 98 8.29 -12.21 4.91
N ALA A 99 7.46 -11.16 4.98
CA ALA A 99 6.35 -11.09 5.92
C ALA A 99 5.41 -12.29 5.79
N GLU A 100 4.97 -12.81 6.94
CA GLU A 100 4.01 -13.90 7.03
C GLU A 100 2.79 -13.65 6.14
N ARG A 101 2.14 -14.74 5.70
CA ARG A 101 0.88 -14.64 4.93
C ARG A 101 -0.24 -13.92 5.70
N SER A 102 -0.11 -13.76 7.01
CA SER A 102 -1.08 -13.03 7.82
C SER A 102 -1.13 -11.56 7.38
N GLY A 103 -2.32 -11.07 7.05
CA GLY A 103 -2.52 -9.74 6.45
C GLY A 103 -1.98 -8.58 7.30
N GLN A 104 -1.79 -8.78 8.61
CA GLN A 104 -1.33 -7.76 9.55
C GLN A 104 0.14 -7.35 9.32
N GLY A 105 1.04 -8.31 9.07
CA GLY A 105 2.46 -8.00 8.82
C GLY A 105 2.65 -7.20 7.53
N LYS A 106 1.96 -7.63 6.46
CA LYS A 106 2.01 -6.93 5.17
C LYS A 106 1.34 -5.55 5.21
N ALA A 107 0.25 -5.41 5.97
CA ALA A 107 -0.42 -4.12 6.17
C ALA A 107 0.50 -3.11 6.87
N ALA A 108 1.26 -3.54 7.87
CA ALA A 108 2.21 -2.67 8.56
C ALA A 108 3.33 -2.16 7.63
N VAL A 109 3.91 -3.04 6.80
CA VAL A 109 4.94 -2.65 5.83
C VAL A 109 4.37 -1.72 4.75
N LEU A 110 3.20 -2.05 4.19
CA LEU A 110 2.54 -1.20 3.20
C LEU A 110 2.14 0.17 3.77
N ARG A 111 1.75 0.22 5.05
CA ARG A 111 1.48 1.48 5.74
C ARG A 111 2.73 2.33 5.90
N ARG A 112 3.85 1.72 6.31
CA ARG A 112 5.15 2.41 6.39
C ARG A 112 5.57 2.96 5.03
N LEU A 113 5.43 2.17 3.96
CA LEU A 113 5.66 2.61 2.59
C LEU A 113 4.75 3.80 2.24
N GLY A 114 3.44 3.68 2.44
CA GLY A 114 2.48 4.74 2.12
C GLY A 114 2.66 6.04 2.92
N LEU A 115 3.24 5.98 4.13
CA LEU A 115 3.60 7.17 4.92
C LEU A 115 4.93 7.79 4.46
N ALA A 116 5.87 6.97 3.97
CA ALA A 116 7.16 7.44 3.49
C ALA A 116 7.12 7.94 2.03
N THR A 117 6.10 7.55 1.25
CA THR A 117 5.94 7.94 -0.15
C THR A 117 4.81 8.94 -0.33
N THR A 118 4.99 9.92 -1.21
CA THR A 118 3.89 10.76 -1.69
C THR A 118 3.04 10.00 -2.71
N PRO A 119 1.70 10.09 -2.66
CA PRO A 119 0.86 9.59 -3.75
C PRO A 119 1.18 10.34 -5.04
N THR A 120 1.56 9.63 -6.11
CA THR A 120 1.84 10.19 -7.44
C THR A 120 1.13 9.41 -8.52
#